data_AF-A0A2V9Z862-F1
#
_entry.id   AF-A0A2V9Z862-F1
#
_cell.length_a   1.000
_cell.length_b   1.000
_cell.length_c   1.000
_cell.angle_alpha   90.00
_cell.angle_beta   90.00
_cell.angle_gamma   90.00
#
_symmetry.space_group_name_H-M   'P 1'
#
loop_
_entity.id
_entity.type
_entity.pdbx_description
1 polymer ?
#
loop_
_entity_poly.entity_id
_entity_poly.type
_entity_poly.pdbx_seq_one_letter_code
_entity_poly.pdbx_strand_id
1 'polypeptide(L)'
;RAQNPGFSGFQSSGFSIGGSNGRNNLVTIDGGENDYGSGQLRTPNIPVDSIQEFQVNRSSFAAEFGFTSGTAVNIVTRSGQNDFHGSLYAYFRNSSTDASNYFAPKGRGKATEQNFVPGMTFGGPIIKNKLFFFTSYEYVKTDTPQFRSYATSQSAQGI
;
A
#
# COMPACT_ATOMS: atom_id res chain seq x y z
N ARG A 1 1.97 -31.63 -1.21
CA ARG A 1 0.79 -30.71 -1.29
C ARG A 1 1.22 -29.47 -2.05
N ALA A 2 0.97 -29.45 -3.36
CA ALA A 2 1.49 -28.45 -4.29
C ALA A 2 0.69 -27.14 -4.19
N GLN A 3 1.38 -26.00 -4.16
CA GLN A 3 0.78 -24.67 -4.25
C GLN A 3 0.55 -24.34 -5.73
N ASN A 4 -0.70 -23.98 -6.03
CA ASN A 4 -1.23 -23.72 -7.37
C ASN A 4 -0.58 -22.45 -8.00
N PRO A 5 -0.05 -22.51 -9.24
CA PRO A 5 0.45 -21.35 -9.96
C PRO A 5 -0.66 -20.79 -10.84
N GLY A 6 -1.41 -19.83 -10.31
CA GLY A 6 -2.57 -19.30 -11.02
C GLY A 6 -3.54 -18.59 -10.09
N PHE A 7 -3.01 -17.70 -9.26
CA PHE A 7 -3.82 -16.73 -8.54
C PHE A 7 -2.95 -15.48 -8.39
N SER A 8 -3.12 -14.52 -9.31
CA SER A 8 -2.93 -13.11 -8.92
C SER A 8 -4.10 -12.81 -7.99
N GLY A 9 -4.02 -13.30 -6.75
CA GLY A 9 -5.00 -12.98 -5.74
C GLY A 9 -4.91 -11.48 -5.52
N PHE A 10 -5.94 -10.75 -5.94
CA PHE A 10 -6.21 -9.49 -5.30
C PHE A 10 -6.35 -9.81 -3.80
N GLN A 11 -5.31 -9.55 -3.02
CA GLN A 11 -5.41 -9.56 -1.57
C GLN A 11 -6.28 -8.35 -1.23
N SER A 12 -7.59 -8.57 -1.28
CA SER A 12 -8.58 -7.55 -1.00
C SER A 12 -9.70 -8.10 -0.14
N SER A 13 -9.29 -8.52 1.05
CA SER A 13 -10.23 -8.53 2.16
C SER A 13 -10.34 -7.15 2.81
N GLY A 14 -9.55 -6.14 2.38
CA GLY A 14 -9.33 -4.93 3.17
C GLY A 14 -8.71 -5.26 4.54
N PHE A 15 -8.62 -4.26 5.42
CA PHE A 15 -8.27 -4.46 6.84
C PHE A 15 -9.56 -4.64 7.65
N SER A 16 -9.55 -5.41 8.75
CA SER A 16 -10.73 -5.56 9.63
C SER A 16 -10.59 -4.71 10.89
N ILE A 17 -11.67 -4.03 11.30
CA ILE A 17 -11.75 -3.28 12.56
C ILE A 17 -13.01 -3.74 13.29
N GLY A 18 -12.87 -4.06 14.57
CA GLY A 18 -14.01 -4.46 15.42
C GLY A 18 -14.71 -5.75 14.98
N GLY A 19 -14.04 -6.63 14.23
CA GLY A 19 -14.62 -7.87 13.72
C GLY A 19 -15.48 -7.72 12.45
N SER A 20 -15.58 -6.51 11.89
CA SER A 20 -16.28 -6.28 10.62
C SER A 20 -15.51 -6.86 9.43
N ASN A 21 -16.21 -7.20 8.36
CA ASN A 21 -15.58 -7.60 7.10
C ASN A 21 -14.78 -6.42 6.56
N GLY A 22 -13.50 -6.63 6.20
CA GLY A 22 -12.65 -5.52 5.76
C GLY A 22 -13.03 -4.90 4.41
N ARG A 23 -13.92 -5.56 3.64
CA ARG A 23 -14.57 -4.99 2.45
C ARG A 23 -15.68 -4.00 2.77
N ASN A 24 -16.16 -3.99 4.01
CA ASN A 24 -17.20 -3.07 4.44
C ASN A 24 -16.62 -1.72 4.85
N ASN A 25 -15.30 -1.56 4.91
CA ASN A 25 -14.68 -0.30 5.32
C ASN A 25 -14.63 0.68 4.14
N LEU A 26 -14.98 1.93 4.42
CA LEU A 26 -14.77 3.03 3.49
C LEU A 26 -13.36 3.58 3.70
N VAL A 27 -12.59 3.68 2.62
CA VAL A 27 -11.32 4.41 2.64
C VAL A 27 -11.43 5.57 1.65
N THR A 28 -11.20 6.77 2.14
CA THR A 28 -11.14 7.99 1.33
C THR A 28 -9.74 8.59 1.35
N ILE A 29 -9.39 9.29 0.27
CA ILE A 29 -8.17 10.08 0.16
C ILE A 29 -8.62 11.52 -0.04
N ASP A 30 -8.31 12.39 0.92
CA ASP A 30 -8.76 13.78 0.93
C ASP A 30 -10.29 13.93 0.74
N GLY A 31 -11.05 12.98 1.29
CA GLY A 31 -12.51 12.89 1.14
C GLY A 31 -13.02 12.23 -0.15
N GLY A 32 -12.15 11.96 -1.13
CA GLY A 32 -12.49 11.22 -2.34
C GLY A 32 -12.52 9.71 -2.12
N GLU A 33 -13.56 9.02 -2.61
CA GLU A 33 -13.70 7.57 -2.47
C GLU A 33 -12.57 6.80 -3.20
N ASN A 34 -11.95 5.85 -2.49
CA ASN A 34 -10.87 5.01 -3.02
C ASN A 34 -11.30 3.54 -3.12
N ASP A 35 -12.48 3.23 -3.68
CA ASP A 35 -13.00 1.87 -3.83
C ASP A 35 -13.40 1.51 -5.27
N TYR A 36 -13.09 0.30 -5.72
CA TYR A 36 -13.37 -0.23 -7.06
C TYR A 36 -14.87 -0.52 -7.32
N GLY A 37 -15.74 -0.34 -6.33
CA GLY A 37 -17.16 -0.75 -6.33
C GLY A 37 -17.37 -2.20 -5.91
N SER A 38 -16.30 -2.92 -5.55
CA SER A 38 -16.31 -4.31 -5.10
C SER A 38 -15.84 -4.50 -3.65
N GLY A 39 -15.65 -3.40 -2.90
CA GLY A 39 -15.01 -3.41 -1.58
C GLY A 39 -13.49 -3.61 -1.68
N GLN A 40 -12.91 -3.24 -2.82
CA GLN A 40 -11.49 -3.30 -3.15
C GLN A 40 -10.93 -1.88 -3.22
N LEU A 41 -9.86 -1.60 -2.49
CA LEU A 41 -9.23 -0.28 -2.53
C LEU A 41 -8.60 0.00 -3.90
N ARG A 42 -8.89 1.16 -4.50
CA ARG A 42 -8.34 1.58 -5.81
C ARG A 42 -6.84 1.84 -5.76
N THR A 43 -6.37 2.45 -4.67
CA THR A 43 -4.99 2.92 -4.56
C THR A 43 -4.44 2.59 -3.18
N PRO A 44 -3.66 1.51 -3.02
CA PRO A 44 -3.01 1.21 -1.74
C PRO A 44 -1.63 1.88 -1.57
N ASN A 45 -1.10 2.57 -2.58
CA ASN A 45 0.30 3.02 -2.58
C ASN A 45 0.41 4.55 -2.54
N ILE A 46 0.05 5.15 -1.40
CA ILE A 46 0.38 6.55 -1.12
C ILE A 46 1.71 6.56 -0.36
N PRO A 47 2.71 7.35 -0.79
CA PRO A 47 3.98 7.46 -0.06
C PRO A 47 3.73 7.86 1.40
N VAL A 48 4.35 7.17 2.36
CA VAL A 48 4.06 7.41 3.78
C VAL A 48 4.35 8.86 4.19
N ASP A 49 5.40 9.46 3.63
CA ASP A 49 5.79 10.83 3.97
C ASP A 49 4.91 11.90 3.30
N SER A 50 4.06 11.53 2.34
CA SER A 50 3.06 12.44 1.77
C SER A 50 1.78 12.50 2.60
N ILE A 51 1.62 11.61 3.58
CA ILE A 51 0.47 11.57 4.47
C ILE A 51 0.71 12.55 5.63
N GLN A 52 -0.30 13.37 5.92
CA GLN A 52 -0.33 14.24 7.07
C GLN A 52 -0.93 13.51 8.27
N GLU A 53 -2.10 12.90 8.07
CA GLU A 53 -2.82 12.19 9.13
C GLU A 53 -3.73 11.09 8.60
N PHE A 54 -4.07 10.16 9.50
CA PHE A 54 -5.10 9.15 9.30
C PHE A 54 -6.24 9.41 10.27
N GLN A 55 -7.42 9.72 9.73
CA GLN A 55 -8.63 9.86 10.52
C GLN A 55 -9.39 8.53 10.49
N VAL A 56 -9.62 7.93 11.66
CA VAL A 56 -10.26 6.62 11.78
C VAL A 56 -11.54 6.73 12.60
N ASN A 57 -12.69 6.68 11.93
CA ASN A 57 -14.01 6.75 12.55
C ASN A 57 -14.66 5.37 12.62
N ARG A 58 -14.64 4.77 13.82
CA ARG A 58 -15.05 3.37 14.06
C ARG A 58 -16.51 3.19 14.48
N SER A 59 -17.13 4.20 15.06
CA SER A 59 -18.51 4.16 15.59
C SER A 59 -19.12 5.56 15.56
N SER A 60 -20.43 5.66 15.32
CA SER A 60 -21.17 6.94 15.33
C SER A 60 -20.63 7.99 14.34
N PHE A 61 -20.28 7.56 13.13
CA PHE A 61 -19.92 8.47 12.04
C PHE A 61 -21.16 9.19 11.48
N ALA A 62 -20.97 10.44 11.03
CA ALA A 62 -22.04 11.24 10.44
C ALA A 62 -22.64 10.57 9.20
N ALA A 63 -23.90 10.89 8.87
CA ALA A 63 -24.62 10.31 7.72
C ALA A 63 -23.92 10.54 6.37
N GLU A 64 -23.01 11.52 6.30
CA GLU A 64 -22.12 11.79 5.15
C GLU A 64 -21.24 10.59 4.78
N PHE A 65 -20.93 9.71 5.74
CA PHE A 65 -20.19 8.46 5.53
C PHE A 65 -21.12 7.25 5.30
N GLY A 66 -22.41 7.47 5.03
CA GLY A 66 -23.48 6.46 4.99
C GLY A 66 -23.35 5.32 3.96
N PHE A 67 -22.27 5.29 3.17
CA PHE A 67 -21.96 4.23 2.22
C PHE A 67 -21.16 3.06 2.84
N THR A 68 -20.85 3.11 4.14
CA THR A 68 -20.15 2.02 4.86
C THR A 68 -20.92 1.52 6.08
N SER A 69 -20.95 0.20 6.25
CA SER A 69 -21.44 -0.48 7.47
C SER A 69 -20.30 -0.87 8.43
N GLY A 70 -19.07 -0.52 8.08
CA GLY A 70 -17.84 -0.81 8.83
C GLY A 70 -17.21 0.46 9.40
N THR A 71 -15.91 0.62 9.20
CA THR A 71 -15.14 1.80 9.61
C THR A 71 -14.92 2.74 8.41
N ALA A 72 -15.03 4.04 8.65
CA ALA A 72 -14.59 5.06 7.72
C ALA A 72 -13.16 5.50 8.06
N VAL A 73 -12.24 5.38 7.10
CA VAL A 73 -10.86 5.85 7.21
C VAL A 73 -10.63 6.92 6.15
N ASN A 74 -10.23 8.11 6.58
CA ASN A 74 -9.81 9.17 5.68
C ASN A 74 -8.30 9.38 5.79
N ILE A 75 -7.62 9.28 4.66
CA ILE A 75 -6.20 9.58 4.52
C ILE A 75 -6.10 11.03 4.06
N VAL A 76 -5.48 11.88 4.87
CA VAL A 76 -5.27 13.29 4.55
C VAL A 76 -3.83 13.46 4.06
N THR A 77 -3.67 13.93 2.82
CA THR A 77 -2.35 14.23 2.27
C THR A 77 -1.85 15.59 2.76
N ARG A 78 -0.52 15.75 2.79
CA ARG A 78 0.10 17.01 3.17
C ARG A 78 -0.21 18.09 2.14
N SER A 79 -0.42 19.30 2.63
CA SER A 79 -0.58 20.50 1.80
C SER A 79 0.67 21.39 1.88
N GLY A 80 0.82 22.29 0.91
CA GLY A 80 1.93 23.25 0.89
C GLY A 80 1.79 24.31 1.98
N GLN A 81 2.92 24.81 2.47
CA GLN A 81 2.96 25.87 3.49
C GLN A 81 3.46 27.21 2.92
N ASN A 82 3.50 28.24 3.78
CA ASN A 82 4.04 29.56 3.45
C ASN A 82 5.56 29.61 3.26
N ASP A 83 6.25 28.56 3.69
CA ASP A 83 7.69 28.39 3.52
C ASP A 83 7.97 27.15 2.67
N PHE A 84 9.07 27.20 1.92
CA PHE A 84 9.52 26.04 1.18
C PHE A 84 10.06 24.98 2.14
N HIS A 85 9.55 23.76 2.03
CA HIS A 85 10.03 22.62 2.79
C HIS A 85 9.99 21.35 1.94
N GLY A 86 10.85 20.41 2.26
CA GLY A 86 10.91 19.12 1.60
C GLY A 86 11.73 18.13 2.38
N SER A 87 11.61 16.87 2.00
CA SER A 87 12.32 15.75 2.60
C SER A 87 12.84 14.84 1.51
N LEU A 88 13.96 14.16 1.80
CA LEU A 88 14.47 13.04 1.02
C LEU A 88 14.56 11.85 1.95
N TYR A 89 14.08 10.70 1.49
CA TYR A 89 14.16 9.46 2.24
C TYR A 89 14.47 8.29 1.31
N ALA A 90 15.01 7.23 1.89
CA ALA A 90 15.17 5.96 1.19
C ALA A 90 15.04 4.80 2.18
N TYR A 91 14.26 3.80 1.79
CA TYR A 91 14.16 2.54 2.52
C TYR A 91 14.97 1.47 1.79
N PHE A 92 15.84 0.77 2.51
CA PHE A 92 16.63 -0.33 1.96
C PHE A 92 16.45 -1.58 2.83
N ARG A 93 16.12 -2.71 2.19
CA ARG A 93 16.02 -4.01 2.85
C ARG A 93 16.78 -5.04 2.03
N ASN A 94 17.55 -5.90 2.69
CA ASN A 94 18.30 -6.97 2.06
C ASN A 94 18.21 -8.27 2.86
N SER A 95 18.08 -9.39 2.15
CA SER A 95 18.17 -10.74 2.73
C SER A 95 19.41 -11.04 3.59
N SER A 96 20.51 -10.30 3.42
CA SER A 96 21.72 -10.42 4.25
C SER A 96 21.51 -9.92 5.67
N THR A 97 20.71 -8.86 5.85
CA THR A 97 20.35 -8.28 7.15
C THR A 97 19.12 -8.96 7.76
N ASP A 98 18.34 -9.68 6.96
CA ASP A 98 17.11 -10.35 7.43
C ASP A 98 17.42 -11.65 8.18
N ALA A 99 16.69 -11.90 9.28
CA ALA A 99 16.75 -13.17 10.00
C ALA A 99 16.08 -14.30 9.19
N SER A 100 16.55 -15.55 9.37
CA SER A 100 15.88 -16.71 8.78
C SER A 100 14.58 -17.01 9.53
N ASN A 101 13.51 -17.32 8.79
CA ASN A 101 12.26 -17.79 9.39
C ASN A 101 12.49 -19.11 10.14
N TYR A 102 12.09 -19.17 11.41
CA TYR A 102 12.22 -20.35 12.28
C TYR A 102 11.54 -21.60 11.71
N PHE A 103 10.43 -21.43 10.98
CA PHE A 103 9.65 -22.52 10.39
C PHE A 103 10.07 -22.87 8.96
N ALA A 104 11.17 -22.29 8.45
CA ALA A 104 11.64 -22.60 7.10
C ALA A 104 12.16 -24.06 7.03
N PRO A 105 11.86 -24.80 5.94
CA PRO A 105 12.42 -26.13 5.73
C PRO A 105 13.95 -26.10 5.78
N LYS A 106 14.56 -26.96 6.61
CA LYS A 106 16.02 -27.10 6.69
C LYS A 106 16.59 -27.38 5.29
N GLY A 107 17.57 -26.57 4.86
CA GLY A 107 18.22 -26.72 3.56
C GLY A 107 17.67 -25.82 2.43
N ARG A 108 16.54 -25.13 2.62
CA ARG A 108 16.21 -23.96 1.78
C ARG A 108 16.93 -22.74 2.33
N GLY A 109 17.80 -22.14 1.53
CA GLY A 109 18.43 -20.85 1.84
C GLY A 109 17.40 -19.74 2.06
N LYS A 110 17.81 -18.65 2.70
CA LYS A 110 16.97 -17.46 2.87
C LYS A 110 16.48 -16.99 1.49
N ALA A 111 15.21 -16.58 1.39
CA ALA A 111 14.71 -15.97 0.17
C ALA A 111 15.46 -14.65 -0.06
N THR A 112 16.06 -14.49 -1.25
CA THR A 112 16.75 -13.26 -1.62
C THR A 112 15.72 -12.17 -1.94
N GLU A 113 15.30 -11.44 -0.92
CA GLU A 113 14.47 -10.24 -1.08
C GLU A 113 15.37 -9.01 -0.96
N GLN A 114 15.38 -8.16 -1.97
CA GLN A 114 15.99 -6.84 -1.92
C GLN A 114 14.94 -5.80 -2.26
N ASN A 115 14.74 -4.84 -1.36
CA ASN A 115 13.83 -3.72 -1.59
C ASN A 115 14.61 -2.41 -1.47
N PHE A 116 14.42 -1.53 -2.44
CA PHE A 116 14.96 -0.18 -2.42
C PHE A 116 13.87 0.81 -2.82
N VAL A 117 13.51 1.69 -1.90
CA VAL A 117 12.42 2.66 -2.06
C VAL A 117 12.93 4.07 -1.77
N PRO A 118 13.54 4.76 -2.73
CA PRO A 118 13.83 6.19 -2.62
C PRO A 118 12.57 7.02 -2.83
N GLY A 119 12.47 8.12 -2.08
CA GLY A 119 11.38 9.07 -2.23
C GLY A 119 11.76 10.48 -1.79
N MET A 120 10.92 11.42 -2.20
CA MET A 120 11.07 12.84 -1.91
C MET A 120 9.71 13.51 -1.75
N THR A 121 9.68 14.55 -0.92
CA THR A 121 8.55 15.48 -0.84
C THR A 121 9.05 16.90 -1.01
N PHE A 122 8.22 17.75 -1.60
CA PHE A 122 8.51 19.17 -1.75
C PHE A 122 7.21 19.97 -1.75
N GLY A 123 7.16 21.06 -0.99
CA GLY A 123 6.02 21.94 -0.93
C GLY A 123 6.40 23.37 -0.58
N GLY A 124 5.48 24.29 -0.83
CA GLY A 124 5.65 25.71 -0.56
C GLY A 124 4.59 26.59 -1.23
N PRO A 125 4.76 27.92 -1.17
CA PRO A 125 3.82 28.85 -1.78
C PRO A 125 4.14 29.09 -3.26
N ILE A 126 3.13 29.07 -4.12
CA ILE A 126 3.18 29.72 -5.43
C ILE A 126 2.96 31.22 -5.23
N ILE A 127 1.95 31.58 -4.42
CA ILE A 127 1.66 32.95 -4.00
C ILE A 127 1.56 32.93 -2.47
N LYS A 128 2.47 33.63 -1.79
CA LYS A 128 2.51 33.69 -0.32
C LYS A 128 1.12 34.07 0.24
N ASN A 129 0.70 33.33 1.27
CA ASN A 129 -0.60 33.46 1.95
C ASN A 129 -1.85 33.20 1.09
N LYS A 130 -1.72 32.71 -0.15
CA LYS A 130 -2.88 32.55 -1.06
C LYS A 130 -2.92 31.23 -1.80
N LEU A 131 -1.79 30.79 -2.36
CA LEU A 131 -1.73 29.62 -3.22
C LEU A 131 -0.50 28.80 -2.88
N PHE A 132 -0.73 27.53 -2.57
CA PHE A 132 0.29 26.60 -2.12
C PHE A 132 0.32 25.38 -3.03
N PHE A 133 1.48 24.74 -3.12
CA PHE A 133 1.64 23.47 -3.82
C PHE A 133 2.36 22.47 -2.91
N PHE A 134 2.07 21.20 -3.16
CA PHE A 134 2.78 20.08 -2.56
C PHE A 134 2.92 18.98 -3.60
N THR A 135 4.08 18.34 -3.63
CA THR A 135 4.37 17.21 -4.50
C THR A 135 5.15 16.15 -3.73
N SER A 136 4.87 14.89 -4.05
CA SER A 136 5.57 13.74 -3.50
C SER A 136 5.88 12.76 -4.61
N TYR A 137 7.08 12.20 -4.59
CA TYR A 137 7.51 11.18 -5.53
C TYR A 137 8.15 10.04 -4.76
N GLU A 138 7.74 8.81 -5.07
CA GLU A 138 8.30 7.59 -4.52
C GLU A 138 8.53 6.61 -5.66
N TYR A 139 9.68 5.93 -5.64
CA TYR A 139 9.99 4.87 -6.58
C TYR A 139 10.21 3.58 -5.80
N VAL A 140 9.44 2.54 -6.10
CA VAL A 140 9.55 1.23 -5.44
C VAL A 140 10.27 0.26 -6.35
N LYS A 141 11.44 -0.22 -5.92
CA LYS A 141 12.16 -1.32 -6.58
C LYS A 141 12.24 -2.53 -5.66
N THR A 142 11.52 -3.57 -6.03
CA THR A 142 11.52 -4.85 -5.31
C THR A 142 12.08 -5.97 -6.19
N ASP A 143 13.21 -6.51 -5.78
CA ASP A 143 13.84 -7.69 -6.37
C ASP A 143 13.49 -8.89 -5.47
N THR A 144 12.46 -9.65 -5.85
CA THR A 144 12.04 -10.89 -5.17
C THR A 144 12.19 -12.07 -6.13
N PRO A 145 12.63 -13.26 -5.67
CA PRO A 145 12.76 -14.42 -6.54
C PRO A 145 11.35 -14.90 -6.89
N GLN A 146 10.93 -14.65 -8.12
CA GLN A 146 9.67 -15.18 -8.64
C GLN A 146 9.89 -16.65 -9.00
N PHE A 147 9.37 -17.57 -8.17
CA PHE A 147 9.27 -18.97 -8.58
C PHE A 147 8.19 -19.10 -9.67
N ARG A 148 8.58 -18.96 -10.94
CA ARG A 148 7.71 -19.31 -12.06
C ARG A 148 7.59 -20.83 -12.13
N SER A 149 6.48 -21.38 -11.67
CA SER A 149 6.12 -22.77 -11.91
C SER A 149 5.62 -22.93 -13.34
N TYR A 150 6.38 -23.60 -14.20
CA TYR A 150 5.98 -23.93 -15.58
C TYR A 150 4.98 -25.10 -15.68
N ALA A 151 4.33 -25.49 -14.58
CA ALA A 151 3.51 -26.70 -14.51
C ALA A 151 2.19 -26.65 -15.31
N THR A 152 1.92 -25.57 -16.05
CA THR A 152 0.69 -25.39 -16.85
C THR A 152 0.93 -24.78 -18.24
N SER A 153 2.16 -24.76 -18.77
CA SER A 153 2.31 -24.45 -20.20
C SER A 153 1.90 -25.68 -21.03
N GLN A 154 0.85 -25.51 -21.85
CA GLN A 154 0.29 -26.53 -22.74
C GLN A 154 1.31 -27.12 -23.74
N SER A 155 2.53 -26.55 -23.83
CA SER A 155 3.67 -27.08 -24.57
C SER A 155 4.44 -28.21 -23.87
N ALA A 156 4.08 -28.61 -22.64
CA ALA A 156 4.67 -29.73 -21.92
C ALA A 156 3.87 -31.04 -22.04
N GLN A 157 2.85 -31.10 -22.91
CA GLN A 157 2.22 -32.35 -23.34
C GLN A 157 2.66 -32.66 -24.76
N GLY A 158 3.91 -33.08 -24.88
CA GLY A 158 4.52 -33.53 -26.12
C GLY A 158 5.26 -34.84 -25.90
N ILE A 159 4.50 -35.91 -25.61
CA ILE A 159 4.67 -37.31 -26.03
C ILE A 159 3.42 -38.10 -25.66
#